data_AF-V4HFD7-F1
#
_entry.id   AF-V4HFD7-F1
#
_cell.length_a   1.000
_cell.length_b   1.000
_cell.length_c   1.000
_cell.angle_alpha   90.00
_cell.angle_beta   90.00
_cell.angle_gamma   90.00
#
_symmetry.space_group_name_H-M   'P 1'
#
loop_
_entity.id
_entity.type
_entity.pdbx_description
1 polymer ?
#
loop_
_entity_poly.entity_id
_entity_poly.type
_entity_poly.pdbx_seq_one_letter_code
_entity_poly.pdbx_strand_id
1 'polypeptide(L)'
;MPVGTRTVFALIGGAVLTVGVLLHASDREGPGLAAFAVGCLFACGWAFLGMELAQRGVTSAPAETYLSGGMAALVMTIYFGFRANEVLFSRE
;
A
#
# COMPACT_ATOMS: atom_id res chain seq x y z
N MET A 1 13.58 -13.86 12.35
CA MET A 1 14.20 -12.85 11.48
C MET A 1 13.16 -11.82 10.96
N PRO A 2 12.43 -11.12 11.85
CA PRO A 2 11.30 -10.26 11.45
C PRO A 2 11.70 -9.00 10.66
N VAL A 3 12.92 -8.51 10.82
CA VAL A 3 13.44 -7.34 10.08
C VAL A 3 13.52 -7.61 8.57
N GLY A 4 13.91 -8.82 8.17
CA GLY A 4 13.99 -9.21 6.74
C GLY A 4 12.62 -9.30 6.09
N THR A 5 11.65 -9.94 6.77
CA THR A 5 10.27 -10.06 6.30
C THR A 5 9.64 -8.69 6.07
N ARG A 6 9.84 -7.74 7.00
CA ARG A 6 9.35 -6.36 6.85
C ARG A 6 9.88 -5.71 5.57
N THR A 7 11.18 -5.82 5.30
CA THR A 7 11.78 -5.22 4.10
C THR A 7 11.22 -5.83 2.82
N VAL A 8 10.97 -7.14 2.81
CA VAL A 8 10.32 -7.82 1.67
C VAL A 8 8.91 -7.28 1.45
N PHE A 9 8.12 -7.12 2.52
CA PHE A 9 6.77 -6.53 2.41
C PHE A 9 6.80 -5.09 1.89
N ALA A 10 7.77 -4.27 2.31
CA ALA A 10 7.94 -2.91 1.81
C ALA A 10 8.28 -2.88 0.31
N LEU A 11 9.22 -3.73 -0.11
CA LEU A 11 9.66 -3.81 -1.51
C LEU A 11 8.54 -4.30 -2.42
N ILE A 12 7.81 -5.35 -2.01
CA ILE A 12 6.69 -5.88 -2.79
C ILE A 12 5.55 -4.85 -2.82
N GLY A 13 5.17 -4.28 -1.66
CA GLY A 13 4.12 -3.27 -1.58
C GLY A 13 4.43 -2.04 -2.45
N GLY A 14 5.65 -1.52 -2.38
CA GLY A 14 6.10 -0.39 -3.19
C GLY A 14 6.15 -0.69 -4.70
N ALA A 15 6.68 -1.86 -5.09
CA ALA A 15 6.73 -2.27 -6.49
C ALA A 15 5.32 -2.44 -7.08
N VAL A 16 4.43 -3.10 -6.33
CA VAL A 16 3.05 -3.36 -6.77
C VAL A 16 2.23 -2.07 -6.83
N LEU A 17 2.38 -1.15 -5.86
CA LEU A 17 1.77 0.18 -5.93
C LEU A 17 2.22 0.95 -7.18
N THR A 18 3.51 0.90 -7.49
CA THR A 18 4.08 1.58 -8.66
C THR A 18 3.52 1.00 -9.97
N VAL A 19 3.41 -0.33 -10.06
CA VAL A 19 2.77 -1.01 -11.19
C VAL A 19 1.29 -0.63 -11.29
N GLY A 20 0.56 -0.53 -10.17
CA GLY A 20 -0.83 -0.08 -10.14
C GLY A 20 -1.00 1.33 -10.68
N VAL A 21 -0.13 2.27 -10.29
CA VAL A 21 -0.12 3.64 -10.82
C VAL A 21 0.18 3.67 -12.32
N LEU A 22 1.16 2.90 -12.79
CA LEU A 22 1.52 2.83 -14.20
C LEU A 22 0.37 2.25 -15.06
N LEU A 23 -0.30 1.21 -14.57
CA LEU A 23 -1.43 0.59 -15.26
C LEU A 23 -2.64 1.53 -15.28
N HIS A 24 -2.91 2.24 -14.19
CA HIS A 24 -3.97 3.24 -14.13
C HIS A 24 -3.67 4.41 -15.09
N ALA A 25 -2.42 4.86 -15.19
CA ALA A 25 -1.99 5.88 -16.15
C ALA A 25 -2.09 5.42 -17.62
N SER A 26 -2.21 4.12 -17.88
CA SER A 26 -2.31 3.53 -19.21
C SER A 26 -3.75 3.16 -19.60
N ASP A 27 -4.76 3.78 -18.99
CA ASP A 27 -6.20 3.50 -19.16
C ASP A 27 -6.62 2.05 -18.84
N ARG A 28 -5.78 1.30 -18.12
CA ARG A 28 -6.09 -0.06 -17.66
C ARG A 28 -6.61 -0.02 -16.23
N GLU A 29 -7.83 0.46 -16.08
CA GLU A 29 -8.45 0.76 -14.79
C GLU A 29 -8.65 -0.47 -13.90
N GLY A 30 -9.22 -1.56 -14.44
CA GLY A 30 -9.44 -2.80 -13.69
C GLY A 30 -8.15 -3.44 -13.16
N PRO A 31 -7.12 -3.66 -14.00
CA PRO A 31 -5.81 -4.16 -13.54
C PRO A 31 -5.11 -3.21 -12.57
N GLY A 32 -5.24 -1.89 -12.79
CA GLY A 32 -4.66 -0.86 -11.93
C GLY A 32 -5.25 -0.90 -10.51
N LEU A 33 -6.57 -1.01 -10.39
CA LEU A 33 -7.29 -1.18 -9.12
C LEU A 33 -6.88 -2.44 -8.37
N ALA A 34 -6.78 -3.58 -9.08
CA ALA A 34 -6.37 -4.83 -8.47
C ALA A 34 -4.93 -4.76 -7.94
N ALA A 35 -4.01 -4.17 -8.72
CA ALA A 35 -2.63 -3.94 -8.29
C ALA A 35 -2.57 -2.99 -7.08
N PHE A 36 -3.35 -1.90 -7.08
CA PHE A 36 -3.47 -1.01 -5.93
C PHE A 36 -3.91 -1.72 -4.64
N ALA A 37 -4.95 -2.55 -4.73
CA ALA A 37 -5.45 -3.32 -3.60
C ALA A 37 -4.40 -4.28 -3.04
N VAL A 38 -3.67 -5.00 -3.92
CA VAL A 38 -2.58 -5.90 -3.50
C VAL A 38 -1.44 -5.11 -2.86
N GLY A 39 -1.03 -3.98 -3.45
CA GLY A 39 0.00 -3.11 -2.87
C GLY A 39 -0.39 -2.59 -1.49
N CYS A 40 -1.67 -2.25 -1.30
CA CYS A 40 -2.20 -1.84 -0.01
C CYS A 40 -2.15 -2.95 1.04
N LEU A 41 -2.49 -4.20 0.68
CA LEU A 41 -2.38 -5.35 1.59
C LEU A 41 -0.93 -5.56 2.06
N PHE A 42 0.03 -5.44 1.16
CA PHE A 42 1.45 -5.54 1.49
C PHE A 42 1.93 -4.37 2.37
N ALA A 43 1.42 -3.15 2.13
CA ALA A 43 1.71 -1.99 2.97
C ALA A 43 1.11 -2.13 4.39
N CYS A 44 -0.11 -2.66 4.51
CA CYS A 44 -0.72 -2.99 5.80
C CYS A 44 0.08 -4.07 6.55
N GLY A 45 0.52 -5.10 5.83
CA GLY A 45 1.41 -6.13 6.38
C GLY A 45 2.74 -5.55 6.88
N TRP A 46 3.35 -4.64 6.12
CA TRP A 46 4.55 -3.91 6.53
C TRP A 46 4.33 -3.07 7.79
N ALA A 47 3.23 -2.30 7.83
CA ALA A 47 2.91 -1.42 8.95
C ALA A 47 2.65 -2.22 10.23
N PHE A 48 1.89 -3.31 10.14
CA PHE A 48 1.61 -4.19 11.28
C PHE A 48 2.88 -4.85 11.83
N LEU A 49 3.71 -5.42 10.95
CA LEU A 49 4.98 -6.02 11.36
C LEU A 49 5.91 -4.96 11.99
N GLY A 50 5.95 -3.76 11.40
CA GLY A 50 6.71 -2.62 11.89
C GLY A 50 6.30 -2.18 13.30
N MET A 51 5.00 -2.11 13.58
CA MET A 51 4.47 -1.80 14.91
C MET A 51 4.84 -2.87 15.94
N GLU A 52 4.67 -4.16 15.62
CA GLU A 52 5.02 -5.27 16.52
C GLU A 52 6.52 -5.26 16.86
N LEU A 53 7.36 -5.04 15.85
CA LEU A 53 8.81 -4.91 16.00
C LEU A 53 9.21 -3.68 16.83
N ALA A 54 8.52 -2.55 16.66
CA ALA A 54 8.77 -1.31 17.40
C ALA A 54 8.38 -1.45 18.87
N GLN A 55 7.25 -2.10 19.17
CA GLN A 55 6.83 -2.41 20.55
C GLN A 55 7.83 -3.33 21.27
N ARG A 56 8.51 -4.21 20.53
CA ARG A 56 9.58 -5.08 21.05
C ARG A 56 10.94 -4.39 21.16
N GLY A 57 11.06 -3.12 20.80
CA GLY A 57 12.32 -2.35 20.86
C GLY A 57 13.38 -2.78 19.83
N VAL A 58 12.98 -3.49 18.77
CA VAL A 58 13.90 -4.09 17.77
C VAL A 58 14.13 -3.15 16.57
N THR A 59 13.49 -1.99 16.54
CA THR A 59 13.63 -0.99 15.46
C THR A 59 13.94 0.38 16.02
N SER A 60 14.70 1.16 15.26
CA SER A 60 15.04 2.55 15.55
C SER A 60 13.89 3.53 15.32
N ALA A 61 12.85 3.16 14.58
CA ALA A 61 11.71 4.05 14.32
C ALA A 61 10.54 3.78 15.30
N PRO A 62 9.85 4.83 15.77
CA PRO A 62 8.66 4.70 16.61
C PRO A 62 7.51 3.98 15.90
N ALA A 63 6.64 3.31 16.67
CA ALA A 63 5.45 2.64 16.16
C ALA A 63 4.55 3.57 15.31
N GLU A 64 4.46 4.84 15.70
CA GLU A 64 3.69 5.89 15.02
C GLU A 64 4.13 6.11 13.57
N THR A 65 5.41 5.90 13.24
CA THR A 65 5.92 6.03 11.86
C THR A 65 5.40 4.92 10.95
N TYR A 66 5.24 3.71 11.47
CA TYR A 66 4.66 2.61 10.71
C TYR A 66 3.15 2.80 10.54
N LEU A 67 2.50 3.36 11.56
CA LEU A 67 1.07 3.66 11.56
C LEU A 67 0.72 4.77 10.56
N SER A 68 1.50 5.86 10.52
CA SER A 68 1.33 6.93 9.54
C SER A 68 1.59 6.45 8.10
N GLY A 69 2.61 5.60 7.89
CA GLY A 69 2.88 4.99 6.59
C GLY A 69 1.75 4.07 6.11
N GLY A 70 1.18 3.25 7.01
CA GLY A 70 0.00 2.44 6.70
C GLY A 70 -1.24 3.27 6.37
N MET A 71 -1.49 4.34 7.13
CA MET A 71 -2.59 5.26 6.85
C MET A 71 -2.43 5.98 5.51
N ALA A 72 -1.22 6.42 5.16
CA ALA A 72 -0.97 7.03 3.86
C ALA A 72 -1.26 6.07 2.70
N ALA A 73 -0.86 4.80 2.81
CA ALA A 73 -1.17 3.78 1.82
C ALA A 73 -2.68 3.53 1.68
N LEU A 74 -3.41 3.53 2.79
CA LEU A 74 -4.86 3.33 2.82
C LEU A 74 -5.60 4.52 2.20
N VAL A 75 -5.22 5.76 2.54
CA VAL A 75 -5.78 6.98 1.94
C VAL A 75 -5.55 7.00 0.43
N MET A 76 -4.34 6.67 -0.03
CA MET A 76 -4.03 6.60 -1.47
C MET A 76 -4.89 5.55 -2.17
N THR A 77 -5.05 4.38 -1.58
CA THR A 77 -5.88 3.31 -2.15
C THR A 77 -7.34 3.72 -2.25
N ILE A 78 -7.88 4.39 -1.23
CA ILE A 78 -9.24 4.92 -1.24
C ILE A 78 -9.38 6.01 -2.32
N TYR A 79 -8.46 6.97 -2.37
CA TYR A 79 -8.48 8.08 -3.33
C TYR A 79 -8.47 7.58 -4.78
N PHE A 80 -7.52 6.71 -5.12
CA PHE A 80 -7.44 6.12 -6.47
C PHE A 80 -8.60 5.17 -6.74
N GLY A 81 -9.11 4.49 -5.70
CA GLY A 81 -10.31 3.65 -5.80
C GLY A 81 -11.55 4.43 -6.19
N PHE A 82 -11.83 5.55 -5.51
CA PHE A 82 -12.95 6.44 -5.85
C PHE A 82 -12.79 7.06 -7.23
N ARG A 83 -11.59 7.53 -7.56
CA ARG A 83 -11.33 8.13 -8.87
C ARG A 83 -11.56 7.15 -10.03
N ALA A 84 -11.16 5.88 -9.86
CA ALA A 84 -11.44 4.84 -10.84
C ALA A 84 -12.94 4.51 -10.95
N ASN A 85 -13.69 4.60 -9.85
CA ASN A 85 -15.13 4.38 -9.84
C ASN A 85 -15.91 5.53 -10.51
N GLU A 86 -15.48 6.78 -10.32
CA GLU A 86 -16.05 7.94 -11.03
C GLU A 86 -15.86 7.84 -12.54
N VAL A 87 -14.71 7.36 -13.02
CA VAL A 87 -14.49 7.14 -14.46
C VAL A 87 -15.39 6.01 -15.00
N LEU A 88 -15.63 4.96 -14.20
CA LEU A 88 -16.53 3.86 -14.58
C LEU A 88 -18.00 4.32 -14.69
N PHE A 89 -18.49 5.09 -13.72
CA PHE A 89 -19.89 5.56 -13.69
C PHE A 89 -20.17 6.80 -14.55
N SER A 90 -19.15 7.58 -14.96
CA SER A 90 -19.32 8.68 -15.91
C SER A 90 -19.45 8.22 -17.38
N ARG A 91 -19.32 6.92 -17.65
CA ARG A 91 -19.47 6.32 -18.98
C ARG A 91 -20.86 5.73 -19.25
N GLU A 92 -21.78 5.78 -18.27
CA GLU A 92 -23.21 5.49 -18.45
C GLU A 92 -24.01 6.76 -18.78
#